data_AF-A0AAD3R4G9-F1
#
_entry.id   AF-A0AAD3R4G9-F1
#
_cell.length_a   1.000
_cell.length_b   1.000
_cell.length_c   1.000
_cell.angle_alpha   90.00
_cell.angle_beta   90.00
_cell.angle_gamma   90.00
#
_symmetry.space_group_name_H-M   'P 1'
#
loop_
_entity.id
_entity.type
_entity.pdbx_description
1 polymer ?
#
loop_
_entity_poly.entity_id
_entity_poly.type
_entity_poly.pdbx_seq_one_letter_code
_entity_poly.pdbx_strand_id
1 'polypeptide(L)'
;MMPKQLMSLQRHASAATKILAAGLKFFLAKDEDEKNESDSESETEAPSARDLMVRYSTGKKTSKNKKKLEKAMKVLKKHKKKKKAEVFNFSAIHLIHDPQDFSEKLLKQLEDSKERFEVKIMMMELISRLVGIHELFLFNFYPFIQRFLQPHQREVTKILLCAAQASHQLVPPEIIEPVIMTIANNFVTDRNSGEVMTVGINAIKEVTARCPLAINEDLLQDLAQYKTHKDKNVMMAARGLIQLFRSLNPQMLHKKDRGRPTEASTEAKIKDYGELEAKDYIPGAEVLEVEEENKEGEEDEDGWESASISDDDEDGEWVDVHHSSDEDTGEVAEKLQNMPVEERKAKAAAVSGSRLLTQDDFKKIRLVQMAKEVNAAPGKGQKRKNVDSDDEGDRGELLTLRNIEKLHKKPKADKETRLATAMAGRTDRKEFVKKRTKLNPHASTSNKEKRRKKNFMMMRHSQNVRTKGKRSFREKQLALRDALLKKRKQHK
;
A
#
# COMPACT_ATOMS: atom_id res chain seq x y z
N MET A 1 4.17 25.65 -4.62
CA MET A 1 5.23 26.68 -4.38
C MET A 1 6.21 26.83 -5.56
N MET A 2 6.26 25.89 -6.51
CA MET A 2 7.04 25.93 -7.76
C MET A 2 6.87 27.13 -8.74
N PRO A 3 5.76 27.91 -8.78
CA PRO A 3 5.56 28.88 -9.88
C PRO A 3 6.55 30.05 -9.90
N LYS A 4 7.08 30.45 -8.74
CA LYS A 4 7.91 31.66 -8.62
C LYS A 4 9.36 31.47 -9.08
N GLN A 5 9.96 30.28 -8.89
CA GLN A 5 11.30 29.97 -9.42
C GLN A 5 11.28 29.73 -10.94
N LEU A 6 10.19 29.18 -11.46
CA LEU A 6 9.97 28.99 -12.90
C LEU A 6 9.86 30.30 -13.68
N MET A 7 9.16 31.29 -13.12
CA MET A 7 9.06 32.62 -13.74
C MET A 7 10.38 33.40 -13.74
N SER A 8 11.35 33.08 -12.88
CA SER A 8 12.67 33.72 -12.90
C SER A 8 13.64 33.06 -13.88
N LEU A 9 13.48 31.75 -14.17
CA LEU A 9 14.20 31.06 -15.24
C LEU A 9 13.82 31.57 -16.62
N GLN A 10 12.53 31.80 -16.88
CA GLN A 10 12.05 32.31 -18.17
C GLN A 10 12.45 33.76 -18.47
N ARG A 11 12.83 34.55 -17.46
CA ARG A 11 13.15 35.98 -17.68
C ARG A 11 14.59 36.23 -18.12
N HIS A 12 15.55 35.35 -17.83
CA HIS A 12 16.99 35.60 -18.06
C HIS A 12 17.73 34.46 -18.78
N ALA A 13 17.01 33.55 -19.43
CA ALA A 13 17.58 32.45 -20.21
C ALA A 13 17.66 32.81 -21.71
N SER A 14 18.62 32.21 -22.43
CA SER A 14 18.70 32.27 -23.90
C SER A 14 17.42 31.72 -24.55
N ALA A 15 17.12 32.13 -25.79
CA ALA A 15 15.97 31.61 -26.52
C ALA A 15 16.04 30.08 -26.68
N ALA A 16 17.24 29.56 -26.98
CA ALA A 16 17.48 28.12 -27.13
C ALA A 16 17.16 27.34 -25.85
N THR A 17 17.52 27.88 -24.69
CA THR A 17 17.30 27.21 -23.40
C THR A 17 15.86 27.25 -22.94
N LYS A 18 15.10 28.26 -23.36
CA LYS A 18 13.64 28.28 -23.16
C LYS A 18 12.93 27.22 -24.00
N ILE A 19 13.34 27.05 -25.26
CA ILE A 19 12.79 26.02 -26.15
C ILE A 19 13.13 24.63 -25.60
N LEU A 20 14.38 24.42 -25.20
CA LEU A 20 14.82 23.16 -24.59
C LEU A 20 14.04 22.86 -23.31
N ALA A 21 13.89 23.84 -22.41
CA ALA A 21 13.12 23.65 -21.18
C ALA A 21 11.62 23.39 -21.44
N ALA A 22 11.06 23.94 -22.53
CA ALA A 22 9.69 23.64 -22.94
C ALA A 22 9.56 22.21 -23.48
N GLY A 23 10.51 21.76 -24.31
CA GLY A 23 10.56 20.39 -24.83
C GLY A 23 10.73 19.35 -23.71
N LEU A 24 11.65 19.59 -22.77
CA LEU A 24 11.80 18.71 -21.59
C LEU A 24 10.52 18.66 -20.75
N LYS A 25 9.84 19.78 -20.55
CA LYS A 25 8.56 19.81 -19.82
C LYS A 25 7.47 19.06 -20.54
N PHE A 26 7.44 19.08 -21.87
CA PHE A 26 6.46 18.32 -22.63
C PHE A 26 6.58 16.82 -22.34
N PHE A 27 7.80 16.26 -22.35
CA PHE A 27 8.00 14.86 -22.00
C PHE A 27 7.85 14.56 -20.50
N LEU A 28 8.15 15.53 -19.63
CA LEU A 28 8.05 15.34 -18.18
C LEU A 28 6.64 15.56 -17.62
N ALA A 29 5.79 16.31 -18.33
CA ALA A 29 4.42 16.57 -17.94
C ALA A 29 3.68 15.23 -17.84
N LYS A 30 3.02 15.03 -16.70
CA LYS A 30 1.94 14.06 -16.64
C LYS A 30 0.73 14.79 -17.21
N ASP A 31 0.12 14.22 -18.25
CA ASP A 31 -1.28 14.53 -18.51
C ASP A 31 -2.00 14.25 -17.19
N GLU A 32 -2.50 15.30 -16.53
CA GLU A 32 -3.32 15.12 -15.35
C GLU A 32 -4.56 14.41 -15.83
N ASP A 33 -4.63 13.10 -15.58
CA ASP A 33 -5.76 12.27 -15.91
C ASP A 33 -7.05 13.00 -15.52
N GLU A 34 -7.82 13.42 -16.54
CA GLU A 34 -9.26 13.58 -16.38
C GLU A 34 -9.72 12.28 -15.74
N LYS A 35 -10.28 12.40 -14.53
CA LYS A 35 -10.82 11.27 -13.79
C LYS A 35 -11.87 10.56 -14.64
N ASN A 36 -11.45 9.62 -15.45
CA ASN A 36 -12.31 8.61 -16.03
C ASN A 36 -12.59 7.59 -14.93
N GLU A 37 -13.34 8.03 -13.92
CA GLU A 37 -14.18 7.14 -13.11
C GLU A 37 -15.34 6.66 -13.99
N SER A 38 -15.02 5.92 -15.06
CA SER A 38 -16.01 5.05 -15.69
C SER A 38 -15.97 3.74 -14.90
N ASP A 39 -16.66 3.76 -13.77
CA ASP A 39 -16.93 2.58 -12.94
C ASP A 39 -17.97 1.72 -13.70
N SER A 40 -17.50 1.02 -14.74
CA SER A 40 -18.30 -0.03 -15.37
C SER A 40 -18.26 -1.25 -14.45
N GLU A 41 -19.12 -1.22 -13.43
CA GLU A 41 -19.45 -2.38 -12.60
C GLU A 41 -20.33 -3.34 -13.41
N SER A 42 -19.72 -4.24 -14.17
CA SER A 42 -20.41 -5.44 -14.65
C SER A 42 -19.45 -6.61 -14.77
N GLU A 43 -20.00 -7.81 -14.49
CA GLU A 43 -19.40 -9.15 -14.54
C GLU A 43 -18.75 -9.69 -13.23
N THR A 44 -19.65 -10.07 -12.31
CA THR A 44 -19.84 -11.41 -11.70
C THR A 44 -18.71 -12.14 -10.93
N GLU A 45 -19.05 -12.42 -9.66
CA GLU A 45 -18.83 -13.69 -8.93
C GLU A 45 -17.39 -14.12 -8.57
N ALA A 46 -16.72 -13.26 -7.80
CA ALA A 46 -15.87 -13.72 -6.68
C ALA A 46 -16.53 -13.23 -5.38
N PRO A 47 -16.22 -13.80 -4.18
CA PRO A 47 -16.83 -13.38 -2.92
C PRO A 47 -16.84 -11.86 -2.83
N SER A 48 -18.03 -11.29 -2.94
CA SER A 48 -18.17 -9.86 -3.06
C SER A 48 -17.71 -9.23 -1.75
N ALA A 49 -17.26 -7.98 -1.80
CA ALA A 49 -17.06 -7.21 -0.57
C ALA A 49 -18.33 -7.25 0.32
N ARG A 50 -19.50 -7.42 -0.32
CA ARG A 50 -20.79 -7.69 0.33
C ARG A 50 -20.80 -9.01 1.07
N ASP A 51 -20.37 -10.12 0.48
CA ASP A 51 -20.39 -11.45 1.11
C ASP A 51 -19.50 -11.51 2.35
N LEU A 52 -18.31 -10.91 2.30
CA LEU A 52 -17.47 -10.78 3.49
C LEU A 52 -18.16 -9.96 4.60
N MET A 53 -18.84 -8.88 4.23
CA MET A 53 -19.59 -8.07 5.19
C MET A 53 -20.80 -8.83 5.77
N VAL A 54 -21.51 -9.60 4.96
CA VAL A 54 -22.60 -10.47 5.38
C VAL A 54 -22.09 -11.52 6.37
N ARG A 55 -21.00 -12.25 6.03
CA ARG A 55 -20.36 -13.24 6.92
C ARG A 55 -19.95 -12.64 8.28
N TYR A 56 -19.45 -11.41 8.30
CA TYR A 56 -19.14 -10.73 9.57
C TYR A 56 -20.39 -10.25 10.33
N SER A 57 -21.45 -9.90 9.61
CA SER A 57 -22.72 -9.45 10.19
C SER A 57 -23.50 -10.57 10.86
N THR A 58 -23.47 -11.77 10.26
CA THR A 58 -24.13 -12.99 10.75
C THR A 58 -23.30 -13.70 11.82
N GLY A 59 -21.97 -13.55 11.79
CA GLY A 59 -21.06 -14.13 12.78
C GLY A 59 -20.88 -13.34 14.08
N LYS A 60 -20.11 -13.93 15.02
CA LYS A 60 -19.75 -13.28 16.30
C LYS A 60 -18.89 -12.02 16.06
N LYS A 61 -19.38 -10.86 16.51
CA LYS A 61 -18.73 -9.53 16.35
C LYS A 61 -17.55 -9.33 17.31
N THR A 62 -16.50 -10.13 17.13
CA THR A 62 -15.27 -10.04 17.93
C THR A 62 -14.22 -9.15 17.27
N SER A 63 -13.30 -8.58 18.07
CA SER A 63 -12.16 -7.81 17.54
C SER A 63 -11.28 -8.66 16.60
N LYS A 64 -11.19 -9.98 16.83
CA LYS A 64 -10.46 -10.91 15.95
C LYS A 64 -11.13 -11.02 14.58
N ASN A 65 -12.45 -11.20 14.55
CA ASN A 65 -13.21 -11.33 13.31
C ASN A 65 -13.22 -10.02 12.52
N LYS A 66 -13.30 -8.87 13.20
CA LYS A 66 -13.14 -7.56 12.56
C LYS A 66 -11.79 -7.44 11.85
N LYS A 67 -10.70 -7.86 12.50
CA LYS A 67 -9.36 -7.87 11.88
C LYS A 67 -9.25 -8.86 10.72
N LYS A 68 -9.93 -10.01 10.77
CA LYS A 68 -9.99 -10.95 9.65
C LYS A 68 -10.72 -10.34 8.45
N LEU A 69 -11.88 -9.71 8.67
CA LEU A 69 -12.61 -8.99 7.62
C LEU A 69 -11.78 -7.86 7.01
N GLU A 70 -11.13 -7.03 7.84
CA GLU A 70 -10.27 -5.94 7.35
C GLU A 70 -9.13 -6.47 6.45
N LYS A 71 -8.57 -7.66 6.74
CA LYS A 71 -7.55 -8.29 5.89
C LYS A 71 -8.13 -8.86 4.61
N ALA A 72 -9.23 -9.61 4.70
CA ALA A 72 -9.88 -10.19 3.53
C ALA A 72 -10.28 -9.08 2.53
N MET A 73 -10.81 -7.98 3.04
CA MET A 73 -11.09 -6.77 2.24
C MET A 73 -9.83 -6.15 1.62
N LYS A 74 -8.69 -6.17 2.31
CA LYS A 74 -7.41 -5.71 1.75
C LYS A 74 -6.89 -6.63 0.65
N VAL A 75 -6.94 -7.95 0.83
CA VAL A 75 -6.54 -8.95 -0.17
C VAL A 75 -7.40 -8.82 -1.42
N LEU A 76 -8.73 -8.75 -1.25
CA LEU A 76 -9.66 -8.51 -2.37
C LEU A 76 -9.34 -7.21 -3.13
N LYS A 77 -9.07 -6.10 -2.41
CA LYS A 77 -8.67 -4.84 -3.06
C LYS A 77 -7.36 -4.97 -3.83
N LYS A 78 -6.37 -5.72 -3.32
CA LYS A 78 -5.11 -5.98 -4.04
C LYS A 78 -5.36 -6.77 -5.33
N HIS A 79 -6.15 -7.84 -5.27
CA HIS A 79 -6.49 -8.65 -6.44
C HIS A 79 -7.32 -7.89 -7.47
N LYS A 80 -8.29 -7.08 -7.03
CA LYS A 80 -9.04 -6.17 -7.93
C LYS A 80 -8.13 -5.17 -8.64
N LYS A 81 -7.11 -4.65 -7.94
CA LYS A 81 -6.12 -3.74 -8.55
C LYS A 81 -5.23 -4.44 -9.58
N LYS A 82 -4.73 -5.65 -9.29
CA LYS A 82 -3.94 -6.45 -10.24
C LYS A 82 -4.71 -6.78 -11.53
N LYS A 83 -6.04 -6.90 -11.44
CA LYS A 83 -6.90 -7.14 -12.60
C LYS A 83 -7.19 -5.90 -13.44
N LYS A 84 -6.96 -4.69 -12.93
CA LYS A 84 -7.07 -3.50 -13.77
C LYS A 84 -5.92 -3.57 -14.77
N ALA A 85 -6.27 -3.63 -16.06
CA ALA A 85 -5.28 -3.49 -17.12
C ALA A 85 -4.47 -2.22 -16.85
N GLU A 86 -3.15 -2.31 -16.98
CA GLU A 86 -2.30 -1.14 -16.89
C GLU A 86 -2.76 -0.17 -17.96
N VAL A 87 -3.38 0.93 -17.54
CA VAL A 87 -3.68 2.03 -18.43
C VAL A 87 -2.32 2.62 -18.74
N PHE A 88 -1.75 2.21 -19.87
CA PHE A 88 -0.65 2.93 -20.48
C PHE A 88 -1.23 4.30 -20.83
N ASN A 89 -1.17 5.24 -19.88
CA ASN A 89 -1.32 6.64 -20.18
C ASN A 89 -0.31 6.86 -21.31
N PHE A 90 -0.79 7.15 -22.53
CA PHE A 90 0.03 7.33 -23.74
C PHE A 90 1.01 8.50 -23.49
N SER A 91 2.07 8.22 -22.75
CA SER A 91 3.10 9.18 -22.45
C SER A 91 3.88 9.35 -23.75
N ALA A 92 4.20 10.59 -24.10
CA ALA A 92 5.03 10.89 -25.26
C ALA A 92 6.36 10.09 -25.25
N ILE A 93 6.78 9.60 -24.07
CA ILE A 93 7.95 8.75 -23.87
C ILE A 93 7.79 7.37 -24.54
N HIS A 94 6.61 6.76 -24.54
CA HIS A 94 6.37 5.45 -25.17
C HIS A 94 6.35 5.52 -26.70
N LEU A 95 6.07 6.70 -27.26
CA LEU A 95 5.91 6.93 -28.69
C LEU A 95 7.23 7.32 -29.41
N ILE A 96 8.37 7.21 -28.73
CA ILE A 96 9.68 7.57 -29.29
C ILE A 96 10.18 6.45 -30.20
N HIS A 97 10.56 6.80 -31.43
CA HIS A 97 10.99 5.85 -32.47
C HIS A 97 12.36 5.20 -32.21
N ASP A 98 13.28 5.90 -31.54
CA ASP A 98 14.58 5.37 -31.11
C ASP A 98 14.98 5.97 -29.75
N PRO A 99 14.57 5.33 -28.64
CA PRO A 99 14.83 5.84 -27.30
C PRO A 99 16.31 5.74 -26.89
N GLN A 100 17.04 4.75 -27.42
CA GLN A 100 18.45 4.52 -27.08
C GLN A 100 19.32 5.66 -27.63
N ASP A 101 19.31 5.89 -28.95
CA ASP A 101 20.13 6.94 -29.58
C ASP A 101 19.72 8.34 -29.08
N PHE A 102 18.42 8.55 -28.83
CA PHE A 102 17.94 9.78 -28.22
C PHE A 102 18.55 10.03 -26.83
N SER A 103 18.58 9.00 -25.99
CA SER A 103 19.12 9.09 -24.62
C SER A 103 20.64 9.30 -24.60
N GLU A 104 21.40 8.67 -25.49
CA GLU A 104 22.86 8.84 -25.61
C GLU A 104 23.23 10.25 -26.07
N LYS A 105 22.54 10.76 -27.10
CA LYS A 105 22.71 12.15 -27.56
C LYS A 105 22.37 13.15 -26.45
N LEU A 106 21.30 12.89 -25.69
CA LEU A 106 20.89 13.74 -24.58
C LEU A 106 21.92 13.71 -23.43
N LEU A 107 22.51 12.55 -23.12
CA LEU A 107 23.60 12.46 -22.14
C LEU A 107 24.82 13.26 -22.58
N LYS A 108 25.24 13.11 -23.84
CA LYS A 108 26.38 13.87 -24.37
C LYS A 108 26.15 15.38 -24.28
N GLN A 109 24.93 15.83 -24.65
CA GLN A 109 24.54 17.22 -24.48
C GLN A 109 24.56 17.66 -23.00
N LEU A 110 24.14 16.78 -22.08
CA LEU A 110 24.14 17.07 -20.64
C LEU A 110 25.56 17.24 -20.07
N GLU A 111 26.51 16.41 -20.51
CA GLU A 111 27.93 16.49 -20.13
C GLU A 111 28.57 17.81 -20.61
N ASP A 112 28.33 18.18 -21.87
CA ASP A 112 28.87 19.39 -22.49
C ASP A 112 28.16 20.68 -22.02
N SER A 113 26.91 20.56 -21.57
CA SER A 113 26.08 21.72 -21.22
C SER A 113 26.68 22.52 -20.05
N LYS A 114 26.75 23.86 -20.21
CA LYS A 114 27.05 24.81 -19.11
C LYS A 114 25.78 25.46 -18.55
N GLU A 115 24.64 24.80 -18.78
CA GLU A 115 23.33 25.31 -18.40
C GLU A 115 23.12 25.38 -16.90
N ARG A 116 22.09 26.16 -16.51
CA ARG A 116 21.66 26.23 -15.11
C ARG A 116 21.35 24.83 -14.58
N PHE A 117 21.71 24.59 -13.32
CA PHE A 117 21.58 23.27 -12.70
C PHE A 117 20.14 22.71 -12.74
N GLU A 118 19.11 23.56 -12.66
CA GLU A 118 17.71 23.14 -12.78
C GLU A 118 17.38 22.53 -14.15
N VAL A 119 17.98 23.03 -15.24
CA VAL A 119 17.83 22.46 -16.58
C VAL A 119 18.54 21.11 -16.67
N LYS A 120 19.72 20.99 -16.04
CA LYS A 120 20.44 19.73 -15.95
C LYS A 120 19.66 18.65 -15.21
N ILE A 121 18.97 18.99 -14.12
CA ILE A 121 18.08 18.06 -13.42
C ILE A 121 16.93 17.61 -14.32
N MET A 122 16.31 18.51 -15.09
CA MET A 122 15.23 18.13 -16.03
C MET A 122 15.74 17.19 -17.12
N MET A 123 16.97 17.38 -17.63
CA MET A 123 17.60 16.46 -18.58
C MET A 123 17.87 15.09 -17.93
N MET A 124 18.45 15.07 -16.71
CA MET A 124 18.67 13.83 -15.95
C MET A 124 17.36 13.08 -15.70
N GLU A 125 16.29 13.80 -15.37
CA GLU A 125 14.97 13.22 -15.11
C GLU A 125 14.36 12.60 -16.37
N LEU A 126 14.55 13.23 -17.54
CA LEU A 126 14.09 12.64 -18.80
C LEU A 126 14.91 11.39 -19.14
N ILE A 127 16.24 11.44 -19.02
CA ILE A 127 17.11 10.28 -19.26
C ILE A 127 16.72 9.13 -18.32
N SER A 128 16.52 9.39 -17.02
CA SER A 128 16.18 8.34 -16.07
C SER A 128 14.81 7.70 -16.34
N ARG A 129 13.83 8.49 -16.82
CA ARG A 129 12.53 7.93 -17.25
C ARG A 129 12.65 7.08 -18.51
N LEU A 130 13.45 7.52 -19.49
CA LEU A 130 13.70 6.75 -20.71
C LEU A 130 14.37 5.41 -20.40
N VAL A 131 15.42 5.44 -19.58
CA VAL A 131 16.17 4.25 -19.17
C VAL A 131 15.27 3.28 -18.41
N GLY A 132 14.44 3.77 -17.48
CA GLY A 132 13.57 2.91 -16.69
C GLY A 132 12.39 2.29 -17.45
N ILE A 133 11.84 2.99 -18.44
CA ILE A 133 10.68 2.52 -19.23
C ILE A 133 11.11 1.58 -20.35
N HIS A 134 12.14 1.97 -21.12
CA HIS A 134 12.61 1.22 -22.29
C HIS A 134 13.77 0.27 -21.96
N GLU A 135 14.13 0.13 -20.68
CA GLU A 135 15.23 -0.73 -20.19
C GLU A 135 16.57 -0.51 -20.95
N LEU A 136 16.96 0.76 -21.09
CA LEU A 136 18.08 1.19 -21.94
C LEU A 136 19.45 0.95 -21.29
N PHE A 137 20.44 0.56 -22.10
CA PHE A 137 21.82 0.38 -21.64
C PHE A 137 22.60 1.70 -21.71
N LEU A 138 22.66 2.44 -20.60
CA LEU A 138 23.35 3.73 -20.55
C LEU A 138 24.30 3.84 -19.35
N PHE A 139 25.40 3.09 -19.40
CA PHE A 139 26.31 2.89 -18.27
C PHE A 139 27.04 4.17 -17.82
N ASN A 140 27.36 5.08 -18.75
CA ASN A 140 28.05 6.34 -18.43
C ASN A 140 27.20 7.29 -17.56
N PHE A 141 25.89 7.08 -17.49
CA PHE A 141 24.99 7.88 -16.65
C PHE A 141 25.23 7.68 -15.16
N TYR A 142 25.57 6.47 -14.72
CA TYR A 142 25.72 6.15 -13.30
C TYR A 142 26.93 6.87 -12.66
N PRO A 143 28.14 6.83 -13.24
CA PRO A 143 29.26 7.64 -12.76
C PRO A 143 28.96 9.15 -12.80
N PHE A 144 28.21 9.61 -13.81
CA PHE A 144 27.81 11.01 -13.92
C PHE A 144 26.91 11.45 -12.76
N ILE A 145 25.88 10.65 -12.43
CA ILE A 145 25.01 10.90 -11.26
C ILE A 145 25.79 10.83 -9.96
N GLN A 146 26.71 9.86 -9.82
CA GLN A 146 27.47 9.61 -8.59
C GLN A 146 28.19 10.88 -8.10
N ARG A 147 28.70 11.71 -9.00
CA ARG A 147 29.31 13.02 -8.68
C ARG A 147 28.36 13.98 -7.95
N PHE A 148 27.06 13.88 -8.18
CA PHE A 148 26.04 14.77 -7.61
C PHE A 148 25.35 14.19 -6.37
N LEU A 149 25.71 12.97 -5.93
CA LEU A 149 25.15 12.31 -4.75
C LEU A 149 25.79 12.81 -3.44
N GLN A 150 25.64 14.10 -3.17
CA GLN A 150 26.09 14.75 -1.94
C GLN A 150 24.89 15.39 -1.20
N PRO A 151 24.76 15.23 0.13
CA PRO A 151 23.62 15.77 0.89
C PRO A 151 23.44 17.29 0.81
N HIS A 152 24.53 18.03 0.59
CA HIS A 152 24.51 19.48 0.47
C HIS A 152 23.98 19.97 -0.89
N GLN A 153 23.93 19.08 -1.88
CA GLN A 153 23.52 19.45 -3.23
C GLN A 153 22.05 19.89 -3.27
N ARG A 154 21.77 20.91 -4.07
CA ARG A 154 20.40 21.41 -4.29
C ARG A 154 19.54 20.34 -4.94
N GLU A 155 18.32 20.17 -4.43
CA GLU A 155 17.33 19.21 -4.94
C GLU A 155 17.85 17.78 -5.07
N VAL A 156 18.74 17.35 -4.16
CA VAL A 156 19.36 16.03 -4.18
C VAL A 156 18.34 14.87 -4.16
N THR A 157 17.13 15.11 -3.62
CA THR A 157 16.04 14.12 -3.64
C THR A 157 15.57 13.79 -5.06
N LYS A 158 15.61 14.75 -5.99
CA LYS A 158 15.34 14.51 -7.42
C LYS A 158 16.46 13.72 -8.09
N ILE A 159 17.71 13.98 -7.71
CA ILE A 159 18.87 13.25 -8.26
C ILE A 159 18.83 11.79 -7.79
N LEU A 160 18.52 11.55 -6.51
CA LEU A 160 18.28 10.20 -5.99
C LEU A 160 17.10 9.50 -6.67
N LEU A 161 16.05 10.25 -7.03
CA LEU A 161 14.95 9.72 -7.83
C LEU A 161 15.42 9.28 -9.21
N CYS A 162 16.24 10.09 -9.88
CA CYS A 162 16.80 9.76 -11.19
C CYS A 162 17.63 8.46 -11.11
N ALA A 163 18.46 8.32 -10.08
CA ALA A 163 19.24 7.09 -9.86
C ALA A 163 18.36 5.86 -9.66
N ALA A 164 17.31 5.98 -8.84
CA ALA A 164 16.38 4.88 -8.56
C ALA A 164 15.48 4.52 -9.76
N GLN A 165 15.14 5.49 -10.61
CA GLN A 165 14.36 5.28 -11.84
C GLN A 165 15.20 4.63 -12.94
N ALA A 166 16.46 5.03 -13.10
CA ALA A 166 17.34 4.48 -14.12
C ALA A 166 17.78 3.03 -13.81
N SER A 167 17.74 2.61 -12.55
CA SER A 167 18.08 1.24 -12.17
C SER A 167 17.04 0.26 -12.71
N HIS A 168 17.42 -0.77 -13.48
CA HIS A 168 16.52 -1.84 -13.93
C HIS A 168 17.22 -3.21 -13.92
N GLN A 169 16.46 -4.30 -14.01
CA GLN A 169 16.98 -5.68 -13.83
C GLN A 169 18.12 -6.02 -14.80
N LEU A 170 18.10 -5.48 -16.02
CA LEU A 170 19.12 -5.72 -17.03
C LEU A 170 20.43 -4.92 -16.84
N VAL A 171 20.53 -4.00 -15.88
CA VAL A 171 21.80 -3.30 -15.60
C VAL A 171 22.72 -4.18 -14.75
N PRO A 172 24.01 -4.33 -15.12
CA PRO A 172 24.97 -5.08 -14.31
C PRO A 172 25.05 -4.55 -12.87
N PRO A 173 25.07 -5.43 -11.85
CA PRO A 173 25.12 -5.02 -10.45
C PRO A 173 26.40 -4.26 -10.10
N GLU A 174 27.52 -4.56 -10.76
CA GLU A 174 28.83 -3.90 -10.55
C GLU A 174 28.78 -2.38 -10.79
N ILE A 175 27.88 -1.90 -11.64
CA ILE A 175 27.73 -0.48 -11.96
C ILE A 175 26.85 0.23 -10.91
N ILE A 176 25.86 -0.48 -10.36
CA ILE A 176 24.90 0.07 -9.39
C ILE A 176 25.46 0.01 -7.97
N GLU A 177 26.27 -1.00 -7.64
CA GLU A 177 26.94 -1.14 -6.35
C GLU A 177 27.68 0.14 -5.89
N PRO A 178 28.56 0.78 -6.70
CA PRO A 178 29.23 2.01 -6.30
C PRO A 178 28.23 3.18 -6.10
N VAL A 179 27.11 3.20 -6.82
CA VAL A 179 26.04 4.18 -6.60
C VAL A 179 25.40 3.97 -5.23
N ILE A 180 25.03 2.73 -4.88
CA ILE A 180 24.48 2.41 -3.55
C ILE A 180 25.49 2.74 -2.44
N MET A 181 26.76 2.39 -2.64
CA MET A 181 27.82 2.62 -1.67
C MET A 181 28.06 4.12 -1.43
N THR A 182 28.04 4.95 -2.48
CA THR A 182 28.13 6.40 -2.30
C THR A 182 26.92 6.99 -1.59
N ILE A 183 25.71 6.48 -1.82
CA ILE A 183 24.53 6.91 -1.06
C ILE A 183 24.69 6.54 0.42
N ALA A 184 25.13 5.32 0.72
CA ALA A 184 25.36 4.88 2.10
C ALA A 184 26.41 5.75 2.80
N ASN A 185 27.59 5.90 2.19
CA ASN A 185 28.72 6.63 2.78
C ASN A 185 28.45 8.13 2.94
N ASN A 186 27.70 8.75 2.03
CA ASN A 186 27.44 10.18 2.08
C ASN A 186 26.19 10.54 2.88
N PHE A 187 25.11 9.74 2.83
CA PHE A 187 23.82 10.07 3.44
C PHE A 187 23.59 9.37 4.79
N VAL A 188 23.99 8.10 4.93
CA VAL A 188 23.72 7.29 6.11
C VAL A 188 24.92 7.35 7.07
N THR A 189 25.21 8.56 7.55
CA THR A 189 26.24 8.80 8.55
C THR A 189 25.67 9.55 9.74
N ASP A 190 26.25 9.33 10.93
CA ASP A 190 25.79 9.99 12.16
C ASP A 190 25.99 11.53 12.16
N ARG A 191 26.76 12.05 11.21
CA ARG A 191 26.97 13.49 11.01
C ARG A 191 25.77 14.17 10.36
N ASN A 192 24.95 13.41 9.63
CA ASN A 192 23.82 13.94 8.89
C ASN A 192 22.57 14.01 9.76
N SER A 193 21.61 14.83 9.33
CA SER A 193 20.30 14.88 9.99
C SER A 193 19.53 13.58 9.74
N GLY A 194 18.67 13.21 10.69
CA GLY A 194 17.80 12.03 10.54
C GLY A 194 16.89 12.09 9.31
N GLU A 195 16.62 13.28 8.75
CA GLU A 195 15.87 13.44 7.50
C GLU A 195 16.68 13.00 6.29
N VAL A 196 17.94 13.44 6.20
CA VAL A 196 18.88 13.06 5.13
C VAL A 196 19.15 11.55 5.17
N MET A 197 19.35 10.99 6.37
CA MET A 197 19.51 9.53 6.52
C MET A 197 18.27 8.76 6.07
N THR A 198 17.07 9.28 6.37
CA THR A 198 15.81 8.66 5.92
C THR A 198 15.69 8.65 4.41
N VAL A 199 16.01 9.78 3.76
CA VAL A 199 16.04 9.92 2.30
C VAL A 199 17.05 8.95 1.68
N GLY A 200 18.25 8.81 2.27
CA GLY A 200 19.26 7.86 1.81
C GLY A 200 18.80 6.40 1.88
N ILE A 201 18.27 5.96 3.04
CA ILE A 201 17.78 4.57 3.20
C ILE A 201 16.59 4.29 2.28
N ASN A 202 15.66 5.25 2.14
CA ASN A 202 14.54 5.10 1.22
C ASN A 202 15.02 5.00 -0.24
N ALA A 203 15.99 5.81 -0.66
CA ALA A 203 16.55 5.75 -2.00
C ALA A 203 17.22 4.39 -2.27
N ILE A 204 18.04 3.88 -1.33
CA ILE A 204 18.63 2.53 -1.43
C ILE A 204 17.55 1.46 -1.53
N LYS A 205 16.48 1.57 -0.73
CA LYS A 205 15.32 0.66 -0.81
C LYS A 205 14.65 0.68 -2.19
N GLU A 206 14.50 1.84 -2.82
CA GLU A 206 13.88 1.92 -4.16
C GLU A 206 14.81 1.43 -5.28
N VAL A 207 16.12 1.64 -5.17
CA VAL A 207 17.13 1.08 -6.10
C VAL A 207 17.15 -0.44 -5.99
N THR A 208 17.27 -0.97 -4.77
CA THR A 208 17.32 -2.43 -4.51
C THR A 208 16.00 -3.14 -4.80
N ALA A 209 14.87 -2.44 -4.82
CA ALA A 209 13.60 -3.01 -5.25
C ALA A 209 13.58 -3.36 -6.75
N ARG A 210 14.43 -2.72 -7.56
CA ARG A 210 14.60 -3.03 -8.99
C ARG A 210 15.81 -3.92 -9.24
N CYS A 211 16.93 -3.60 -8.60
CA CYS A 211 18.18 -4.34 -8.72
C CYS A 211 18.58 -4.91 -7.36
N PRO A 212 18.00 -6.05 -6.94
CA PRO A 212 18.28 -6.63 -5.63
C PRO A 212 19.70 -7.18 -5.49
N LEU A 213 20.33 -7.56 -6.60
CA LEU A 213 21.70 -8.08 -6.66
C LEU A 213 22.77 -7.02 -6.33
N ALA A 214 22.46 -5.73 -6.45
CA ALA A 214 23.46 -4.67 -6.37
C ALA A 214 23.88 -4.28 -4.94
N ILE A 215 23.24 -4.83 -3.90
CA ILE A 215 23.58 -4.53 -2.50
C ILE A 215 24.33 -5.68 -1.85
N ASN A 216 25.45 -5.35 -1.20
CA ASN A 216 26.23 -6.33 -0.45
C ASN A 216 25.52 -6.75 0.84
N GLU A 217 25.72 -7.99 1.26
CA GLU A 217 25.14 -8.53 2.50
C GLU A 217 25.54 -7.71 3.73
N ASP A 218 26.82 -7.34 3.84
CA ASP A 218 27.35 -6.56 4.95
C ASP A 218 26.67 -5.18 5.04
N LEU A 219 26.55 -4.49 3.90
CA LEU A 219 25.88 -3.19 3.84
C LEU A 219 24.40 -3.30 4.22
N LEU A 220 23.70 -4.34 3.73
CA LEU A 220 22.31 -4.59 4.09
C LEU A 220 22.14 -4.83 5.60
N GLN A 221 23.04 -5.61 6.20
CA GLN A 221 23.03 -5.92 7.62
C GLN A 221 23.28 -4.66 8.46
N ASP A 222 24.23 -3.81 8.07
CA ASP A 222 24.50 -2.53 8.71
C ASP A 222 23.29 -1.58 8.63
N LEU A 223 22.68 -1.45 7.45
CA LEU A 223 21.47 -0.65 7.28
C LEU A 223 20.29 -1.17 8.10
N ALA A 224 20.20 -2.49 8.30
CA ALA A 224 19.16 -3.11 9.12
C ALA A 224 19.31 -2.79 10.62
N GLN A 225 20.51 -2.46 11.11
CA GLN A 225 20.73 -2.09 12.52
C GLN A 225 20.01 -0.79 12.90
N TYR A 226 19.75 0.11 11.95
CA TYR A 226 19.00 1.34 12.18
C TYR A 226 17.52 1.13 12.57
N LYS A 227 17.03 -0.12 12.61
CA LYS A 227 15.68 -0.47 13.14
C LYS A 227 15.45 -0.10 14.61
N THR A 228 16.51 0.18 15.37
CA THR A 228 16.46 0.65 16.77
C THR A 228 16.95 2.09 16.94
N HIS A 229 17.18 2.82 15.84
CA HIS A 229 17.66 4.19 15.88
C HIS A 229 16.70 5.15 16.63
N LYS A 230 17.23 6.21 17.24
CA LYS A 230 16.47 7.19 18.03
C LYS A 230 15.37 7.88 17.21
N ASP A 231 15.67 8.19 15.95
CA ASP A 231 14.72 8.83 15.05
C ASP A 231 13.74 7.84 14.42
N LYS A 232 12.46 8.13 14.60
CA LYS A 232 11.36 7.33 14.06
C LYS A 232 11.41 7.24 12.52
N ASN A 233 11.86 8.29 11.83
CA ASN A 233 11.92 8.29 10.36
C ASN A 233 12.93 7.26 9.84
N VAL A 234 14.17 7.34 10.34
CA VAL A 234 15.25 6.40 10.04
C VAL A 234 14.85 4.97 10.43
N MET A 235 14.26 4.81 11.61
CA MET A 235 13.75 3.53 12.10
C MET A 235 12.70 2.91 11.16
N MET A 236 11.80 3.71 10.60
CA MET A 236 10.77 3.22 9.69
C MET A 236 11.32 2.93 8.30
N ALA A 237 12.27 3.73 7.80
CA ALA A 237 12.96 3.48 6.54
C ALA A 237 13.73 2.15 6.58
N ALA A 238 14.52 1.93 7.63
CA ALA A 238 15.25 0.66 7.84
C ALA A 238 14.30 -0.55 7.93
N ARG A 239 13.15 -0.40 8.60
CA ARG A 239 12.11 -1.45 8.61
C ARG A 239 11.49 -1.70 7.24
N GLY A 240 11.36 -0.66 6.41
CA GLY A 240 10.92 -0.78 5.03
C GLY A 240 11.89 -1.60 4.20
N LEU A 241 13.20 -1.37 4.35
CA LEU A 241 14.25 -2.15 3.70
C LEU A 241 14.24 -3.62 4.14
N ILE A 242 14.14 -3.87 5.45
CA ILE A 242 14.01 -5.24 5.98
C ILE A 242 12.77 -5.93 5.39
N GLN A 243 11.65 -5.22 5.27
CA GLN A 243 10.41 -5.80 4.73
C GLN A 243 10.54 -6.15 3.24
N LEU A 244 11.26 -5.35 2.46
CA LEU A 244 11.58 -5.65 1.07
C LEU A 244 12.42 -6.94 0.95
N PHE A 245 13.49 -7.06 1.73
CA PHE A 245 14.36 -8.24 1.69
C PHE A 245 13.70 -9.50 2.28
N ARG A 246 12.68 -9.38 3.14
CA ARG A 246 11.83 -10.53 3.53
C ARG A 246 11.00 -11.10 2.37
N SER A 247 10.71 -10.29 1.36
CA SER A 247 10.01 -10.74 0.15
C SER A 247 10.93 -11.12 -1.00
N LEU A 248 12.15 -10.57 -1.05
CA LEU A 248 13.10 -10.85 -2.14
C LEU A 248 14.08 -11.96 -1.81
N ASN A 249 14.80 -11.83 -0.68
CA ASN A 249 15.73 -12.86 -0.20
C ASN A 249 15.93 -12.74 1.33
N PRO A 250 15.21 -13.55 2.13
CA PRO A 250 15.36 -13.52 3.58
C PRO A 250 16.73 -14.01 4.08
N GLN A 251 17.53 -14.69 3.26
CA GLN A 251 18.80 -15.29 3.70
C GLN A 251 19.86 -14.23 3.99
N MET A 252 19.92 -13.16 3.18
CA MET A 252 20.84 -12.03 3.37
C MET A 252 20.59 -11.26 4.67
N LEU A 253 19.39 -11.38 5.25
CA LEU A 253 19.07 -10.81 6.55
C LEU A 253 19.52 -11.73 7.68
N HIS A 254 19.96 -11.13 8.79
CA HIS A 254 20.19 -11.86 10.03
C HIS A 254 18.93 -12.63 10.49
N LYS A 255 19.12 -13.78 11.14
CA LYS A 255 18.05 -14.64 11.66
C LYS A 255 17.00 -13.90 12.51
N LYS A 256 17.41 -12.84 13.23
CA LYS A 256 16.52 -11.99 14.05
C LYS A 256 15.52 -11.19 13.21
N ASP A 257 15.89 -10.86 11.97
CA ASP A 257 15.16 -9.96 11.09
C ASP A 257 14.37 -10.67 9.99
N ARG A 258 14.57 -11.98 9.79
CA ARG A 258 13.82 -12.79 8.81
C ARG A 258 12.31 -12.87 9.07
N GLY A 259 11.89 -12.60 10.31
CA GLY A 259 10.48 -12.76 10.70
C GLY A 259 10.07 -14.24 10.74
N ARG A 260 8.76 -14.51 10.66
CA ARG A 260 8.26 -15.89 10.60
C ARG A 260 8.36 -16.37 9.15
N PRO A 261 8.93 -17.56 8.88
CA PRO A 261 8.95 -18.12 7.53
C PRO A 261 7.50 -18.27 7.03
N THR A 262 7.22 -17.61 5.92
CA THR A 262 5.99 -17.76 5.14
C THR A 262 6.37 -18.56 3.90
N GLU A 263 5.46 -19.36 3.32
CA GLU A 263 5.77 -20.14 2.10
C GLU A 263 6.30 -19.25 0.96
N ALA A 264 5.73 -18.05 0.79
CA ALA A 264 6.23 -17.05 -0.15
C ALA A 264 7.66 -16.55 0.16
N SER A 265 8.05 -16.49 1.44
CA SER A 265 9.41 -16.11 1.85
C SER A 265 10.42 -17.23 1.67
N THR A 266 9.99 -18.50 1.70
CA THR A 266 10.86 -19.64 1.43
C THR A 266 11.08 -19.89 -0.05
N GLU A 267 10.10 -19.53 -0.88
CA GLU A 267 10.18 -19.59 -2.35
C GLU A 267 10.87 -18.36 -2.96
N ALA A 268 10.96 -17.26 -2.20
CA ALA A 268 11.64 -16.04 -2.62
C ALA A 268 13.15 -16.28 -2.81
N LYS A 269 13.57 -16.26 -4.08
CA LYS A 269 14.97 -16.21 -4.49
C LYS A 269 15.18 -14.98 -5.38
N ILE A 270 16.34 -14.35 -5.25
CA ILE A 270 16.77 -13.32 -6.18
C ILE A 270 17.19 -14.02 -7.46
N LYS A 271 16.75 -13.48 -8.60
CA LYS A 271 17.17 -13.92 -9.93
C LYS A 271 18.62 -13.52 -10.14
N ASP A 272 19.42 -14.41 -10.72
CA ASP A 272 20.76 -14.06 -11.15
C ASP A 272 20.70 -13.07 -12.33
N TYR A 273 21.81 -12.40 -12.59
CA TYR A 273 21.88 -11.41 -13.66
C TYR A 273 21.60 -12.07 -15.02
N GLY A 274 20.57 -11.58 -15.72
CA GLY A 274 20.12 -12.16 -16.99
C GLY A 274 19.25 -13.42 -16.88
N GLU A 275 18.93 -13.88 -15.67
CA GLU A 275 18.03 -15.02 -15.47
C GLU A 275 16.57 -14.61 -15.72
N LEU A 276 15.94 -15.25 -16.72
CA LEU A 276 14.52 -15.10 -17.02
C LEU A 276 13.73 -16.15 -16.23
N GLU A 277 12.74 -15.70 -15.45
CA GLU A 277 11.82 -16.60 -14.73
C GLU A 277 10.72 -17.06 -15.67
N ALA A 278 11.03 -18.06 -16.51
CA ALA A 278 10.02 -18.81 -17.24
C ALA A 278 9.41 -19.85 -16.29
N LYS A 279 8.11 -19.74 -16.00
CA LYS A 279 7.39 -20.76 -15.23
C LYS A 279 6.76 -21.74 -16.20
N ASP A 280 7.15 -23.01 -16.09
CA ASP A 280 6.53 -24.11 -16.84
C ASP A 280 5.12 -24.47 -16.32
N TYR A 281 4.69 -23.84 -15.22
CA TYR A 281 3.43 -24.14 -14.54
C TYR A 281 2.67 -22.87 -14.16
N ILE A 282 1.34 -22.96 -14.15
CA ILE A 282 0.47 -21.90 -13.62
C ILE A 282 0.51 -21.99 -12.09
N PRO A 283 0.93 -20.94 -11.36
CA PRO A 283 0.95 -20.96 -9.90
C PRO A 283 -0.44 -21.29 -9.34
N GLY A 284 -0.54 -22.26 -8.42
CA GLY A 284 -1.81 -22.68 -7.85
C GLY A 284 -2.64 -23.64 -8.69
N ALA A 285 -2.15 -24.07 -9.86
CA ALA A 285 -2.75 -25.18 -10.62
C ALA A 285 -2.66 -26.52 -9.87
N GLU A 286 -1.82 -26.63 -8.83
CA GLU A 286 -1.77 -27.75 -7.88
C GLU A 286 -3.11 -28.07 -7.18
N VAL A 287 -4.04 -27.10 -7.18
CA VAL A 287 -5.38 -27.21 -6.57
C VAL A 287 -6.35 -27.98 -7.44
N LEU A 288 -6.11 -28.02 -8.76
CA LEU A 288 -6.96 -28.78 -9.65
C LEU A 288 -6.56 -30.24 -9.57
N GLU A 289 -7.55 -31.11 -9.44
CA GLU A 289 -7.33 -32.54 -9.55
C GLU A 289 -6.91 -32.85 -10.99
N VAL A 290 -5.86 -33.67 -11.12
CA VAL A 290 -5.58 -34.31 -12.40
C VAL A 290 -6.75 -35.26 -12.60
N GLU A 291 -7.54 -35.03 -13.64
CA GLU A 291 -8.45 -36.06 -14.13
C GLU A 291 -7.56 -37.23 -14.57
N GLU A 292 -7.32 -38.17 -13.67
CA GLU A 292 -6.88 -39.49 -14.09
C GLU A 292 -8.05 -40.05 -14.89
N GLU A 293 -7.91 -40.05 -16.21
CA GLU A 293 -8.79 -40.80 -17.10
C GLU A 293 -8.92 -42.23 -16.55
N ASN A 294 -10.16 -42.61 -16.25
CA ASN A 294 -10.64 -43.96 -16.00
C ASN A 294 -9.97 -44.78 -14.87
N LYS A 295 -10.51 -44.65 -13.66
CA LYS A 295 -10.85 -45.86 -12.88
C LYS A 295 -12.24 -46.33 -13.29
N GLU A 296 -12.31 -47.02 -14.43
CA GLU A 296 -13.44 -47.89 -14.74
C GLU A 296 -13.37 -49.12 -13.83
N GLY A 297 -14.47 -49.41 -13.13
CA GLY A 297 -14.81 -50.75 -12.67
C GLY A 297 -14.67 -51.00 -11.16
N GLU A 298 -15.64 -50.53 -10.38
CA GLU A 298 -16.25 -51.35 -9.31
C GLU A 298 -17.65 -50.77 -9.05
N GLU A 299 -18.63 -51.36 -9.73
CA GLU A 299 -20.05 -51.25 -9.39
C GLU A 299 -20.26 -51.93 -8.03
N ASP A 300 -20.62 -51.17 -7.01
CA ASP A 300 -21.33 -51.71 -5.85
C ASP A 300 -22.63 -50.93 -5.67
N GLU A 301 -23.67 -51.61 -6.13
CA GLU A 301 -25.09 -51.30 -6.07
C GLU A 301 -25.60 -51.49 -4.63
N ASP A 302 -25.61 -50.42 -3.82
CA ASP A 302 -26.27 -50.45 -2.51
C ASP A 302 -27.55 -49.58 -2.52
N GLY A 303 -28.66 -50.30 -2.60
CA GLY A 303 -30.02 -49.79 -2.72
C GLY A 303 -30.51 -48.94 -1.55
N TRP A 304 -31.27 -47.90 -1.90
CA TRP A 304 -32.18 -47.22 -1.00
C TRP A 304 -33.57 -47.21 -1.64
N GLU A 305 -34.38 -48.20 -1.21
CA GLU A 305 -35.79 -48.30 -1.55
C GLU A 305 -36.57 -47.10 -1.02
N SER A 306 -37.49 -46.63 -1.88
CA SER A 306 -38.52 -45.64 -1.53
C SER A 306 -39.64 -46.30 -0.73
N ALA A 307 -40.00 -45.73 0.43
CA ALA A 307 -41.25 -46.03 1.11
C ALA A 307 -41.88 -44.77 1.76
N SER A 308 -42.95 -44.30 1.12
CA SER A 308 -44.23 -43.81 1.68
C SER A 308 -44.28 -42.87 2.91
N ILE A 309 -44.69 -41.64 2.60
CA ILE A 309 -45.69 -40.76 3.24
C ILE A 309 -46.28 -41.11 4.63
N SER A 310 -46.17 -40.15 5.56
CA SER A 310 -47.18 -39.81 6.58
C SER A 310 -47.00 -38.35 6.99
N ASP A 311 -48.04 -37.54 6.77
CA ASP A 311 -48.23 -36.18 7.31
C ASP A 311 -48.22 -36.19 8.85
N ASP A 312 -47.55 -35.22 9.48
CA ASP A 312 -48.12 -34.37 10.55
C ASP A 312 -47.27 -33.09 10.72
N ASP A 313 -47.96 -32.00 11.05
CA ASP A 313 -47.56 -30.59 10.92
C ASP A 313 -46.54 -30.05 11.97
N GLU A 314 -45.92 -28.90 11.61
CA GLU A 314 -45.52 -27.79 12.51
C GLU A 314 -44.11 -27.81 13.18
N ASP A 315 -43.10 -27.21 12.52
CA ASP A 315 -42.46 -25.93 12.93
C ASP A 315 -41.32 -25.56 11.95
N GLY A 316 -41.24 -24.29 11.56
CA GLY A 316 -40.35 -23.79 10.50
C GLY A 316 -38.88 -23.71 10.93
N GLU A 317 -38.15 -24.82 10.79
CA GLU A 317 -36.69 -24.86 10.92
C GLU A 317 -36.04 -24.30 9.65
N TRP A 318 -35.32 -23.19 9.80
CA TRP A 318 -34.57 -22.59 8.70
C TRP A 318 -33.49 -23.57 8.25
N VAL A 319 -33.70 -24.17 7.07
CA VAL A 319 -32.70 -24.93 6.31
C VAL A 319 -31.46 -24.05 6.18
N ASP A 320 -30.41 -24.42 6.91
CA ASP A 320 -29.09 -23.79 6.77
C ASP A 320 -28.57 -24.21 5.39
N VAL A 321 -28.71 -23.31 4.41
CA VAL A 321 -28.16 -23.48 3.07
C VAL A 321 -26.64 -23.41 3.18
N HIS A 322 -26.06 -24.53 3.63
CA HIS A 322 -24.64 -24.80 3.56
C HIS A 322 -24.24 -24.73 2.08
N HIS A 323 -23.59 -23.64 1.68
CA HIS A 323 -22.90 -23.57 0.40
C HIS A 323 -21.76 -24.60 0.42
N SER A 324 -22.05 -25.81 -0.06
CA SER A 324 -21.20 -27.01 -0.12
C SER A 324 -19.85 -26.80 -0.84
N SER A 325 -19.67 -25.72 -1.60
CA SER A 325 -18.43 -25.46 -2.35
C SER A 325 -17.25 -24.91 -1.51
N ASP A 326 -17.43 -24.57 -0.22
CA ASP A 326 -16.35 -23.99 0.62
C ASP A 326 -15.62 -25.07 1.47
N GLU A 327 -16.27 -26.21 1.80
CA GLU A 327 -15.67 -27.27 2.62
C GLU A 327 -14.65 -28.13 1.84
N ASP A 328 -14.98 -28.56 0.61
CA ASP A 328 -14.03 -29.31 -0.25
C ASP A 328 -12.75 -28.52 -0.55
N THR A 329 -12.86 -27.20 -0.72
CA THR A 329 -11.69 -26.34 -1.00
C THR A 329 -10.75 -26.19 0.21
N GLY A 330 -11.29 -26.30 1.42
CA GLY A 330 -10.52 -26.28 2.66
C GLY A 330 -9.69 -27.55 2.84
N GLU A 331 -10.30 -28.72 2.58
CA GLU A 331 -9.62 -30.00 2.67
C GLU A 331 -8.51 -30.16 1.63
N VAL A 332 -8.74 -29.72 0.39
CA VAL A 332 -7.73 -29.72 -0.67
C VAL A 332 -6.55 -28.79 -0.30
N ALA A 333 -6.84 -27.62 0.28
CA ALA A 333 -5.79 -26.70 0.74
C ALA A 333 -4.96 -27.26 1.91
N GLU A 334 -5.56 -28.04 2.81
CA GLU A 334 -4.86 -28.72 3.91
C GLU A 334 -4.03 -29.90 3.42
N LYS A 335 -4.55 -30.73 2.51
CA LYS A 335 -3.82 -31.81 1.85
C LYS A 335 -2.59 -31.27 1.12
N LEU A 336 -2.75 -30.18 0.36
CA LEU A 336 -1.65 -29.52 -0.33
C LEU A 336 -0.62 -28.95 0.65
N GLN A 337 -1.03 -28.35 1.76
CA GLN A 337 -0.10 -27.85 2.79
C GLN A 337 0.81 -28.92 3.40
N ASN A 338 0.37 -30.17 3.41
CA ASN A 338 1.15 -31.30 3.92
C ASN A 338 2.10 -31.91 2.87
N MET A 339 1.93 -31.61 1.58
CA MET A 339 2.84 -32.05 0.51
C MET A 339 4.11 -31.18 0.46
N PRO A 340 5.29 -31.75 0.16
CA PRO A 340 6.51 -30.98 -0.07
C PRO A 340 6.37 -30.05 -1.29
N VAL A 341 7.10 -28.93 -1.25
CA VAL A 341 6.97 -27.84 -2.25
C VAL A 341 7.32 -28.32 -3.67
N GLU A 342 8.26 -29.25 -3.80
CA GLU A 342 8.68 -29.81 -5.10
C GLU A 342 7.56 -30.65 -5.74
N GLU A 343 6.84 -31.44 -4.95
CA GLU A 343 5.71 -32.23 -5.44
C GLU A 343 4.52 -31.35 -5.83
N ARG A 344 4.29 -30.23 -5.13
CA ARG A 344 3.26 -29.26 -5.54
C ARG A 344 3.57 -28.65 -6.91
N LYS A 345 4.83 -28.29 -7.14
CA LYS A 345 5.29 -27.76 -8.44
C LYS A 345 5.17 -28.79 -9.55
N ALA A 346 5.55 -30.05 -9.29
CA ALA A 346 5.42 -31.13 -10.25
C ALA A 346 3.94 -31.38 -10.62
N LYS A 347 3.03 -31.39 -9.64
CA LYS A 347 1.58 -31.49 -9.88
C LYS A 347 1.05 -30.31 -10.69
N ALA A 348 1.44 -29.08 -10.34
CA ALA A 348 1.05 -27.90 -11.10
C ALA A 348 1.54 -27.92 -12.55
N ALA A 349 2.78 -28.39 -12.78
CA ALA A 349 3.35 -28.56 -14.12
C ALA A 349 2.62 -29.65 -14.91
N ALA A 350 2.32 -30.79 -14.28
CA ALA A 350 1.55 -31.86 -14.90
C ALA A 350 0.16 -31.37 -15.33
N VAL A 351 -0.59 -30.72 -14.44
CA VAL A 351 -1.92 -30.15 -14.75
C VAL A 351 -1.84 -29.10 -15.85
N SER A 352 -0.84 -28.21 -15.81
CA SER A 352 -0.68 -27.15 -16.82
C SER A 352 -0.28 -27.70 -18.19
N GLY A 353 0.41 -28.85 -18.22
CA GLY A 353 0.86 -29.49 -19.45
C GLY A 353 -0.13 -30.50 -20.04
N SER A 354 -0.97 -31.14 -19.21
CA SER A 354 -1.90 -32.19 -19.65
C SER A 354 -3.29 -31.69 -20.02
N ARG A 355 -3.77 -30.61 -19.39
CA ARG A 355 -5.16 -30.13 -19.51
C ARG A 355 -5.24 -28.70 -20.04
N LEU A 356 -6.24 -28.43 -20.88
CA LEU A 356 -6.68 -27.07 -21.20
C LEU A 356 -7.56 -26.53 -20.07
N LEU A 357 -7.10 -25.50 -19.37
CA LEU A 357 -7.83 -24.92 -18.24
C LEU A 357 -9.02 -24.07 -18.72
N THR A 358 -10.18 -24.29 -18.10
CA THR A 358 -11.38 -23.49 -18.35
C THR A 358 -11.43 -22.24 -17.47
N GLN A 359 -12.34 -21.30 -17.77
CA GLN A 359 -12.51 -20.09 -16.97
C GLN A 359 -12.89 -20.39 -15.51
N ASP A 360 -13.60 -21.49 -15.26
CA ASP A 360 -13.98 -21.91 -13.91
C ASP A 360 -12.80 -22.50 -13.13
N ASP A 361 -11.86 -23.16 -13.82
CA ASP A 361 -10.59 -23.60 -13.21
C ASP A 361 -9.75 -22.41 -12.77
N PHE A 362 -9.65 -21.36 -13.60
CA PHE A 362 -9.00 -20.11 -13.21
C PHE A 362 -9.71 -19.40 -12.04
N LYS A 363 -11.04 -19.53 -11.91
CA LYS A 363 -11.77 -19.02 -10.74
C LYS A 363 -11.39 -19.80 -9.48
N LYS A 364 -11.39 -21.14 -9.54
CA LYS A 364 -11.00 -22.01 -8.41
C LYS A 364 -9.57 -21.72 -7.94
N ILE A 365 -8.62 -21.62 -8.87
CA ILE A 365 -7.22 -21.25 -8.56
C ILE A 365 -7.17 -19.89 -7.84
N ARG A 366 -7.88 -18.88 -8.35
CA ARG A 366 -7.92 -17.54 -7.73
C ARG A 366 -8.53 -17.57 -6.33
N LEU A 367 -9.60 -18.33 -6.11
CA LEU A 367 -10.25 -18.44 -4.80
C LEU A 367 -9.30 -19.06 -3.78
N VAL A 368 -8.61 -20.14 -4.13
CA VAL A 368 -7.67 -20.80 -3.21
C VAL A 368 -6.44 -19.95 -2.95
N GLN A 369 -5.90 -19.26 -3.97
CA GLN A 369 -4.82 -18.28 -3.76
C GLN A 369 -5.25 -17.13 -2.83
N MET A 370 -6.45 -16.59 -3.01
CA MET A 370 -6.98 -15.54 -2.13
C MET A 370 -7.21 -16.06 -0.71
N ALA A 371 -7.75 -17.27 -0.55
CA ALA A 371 -7.92 -17.91 0.76
C ALA A 371 -6.58 -18.13 1.46
N LYS A 372 -5.56 -18.60 0.73
CA LYS A 372 -4.18 -18.78 1.20
C LYS A 372 -3.57 -17.46 1.68
N GLU A 373 -3.72 -16.37 0.92
CA GLU A 373 -3.26 -15.03 1.32
C GLU A 373 -3.99 -14.48 2.56
N VAL A 374 -5.28 -14.76 2.72
CA VAL A 374 -6.07 -14.32 3.88
C VAL A 374 -5.72 -15.13 5.14
N ASN A 375 -5.48 -16.43 4.96
CA ASN A 375 -5.15 -17.37 6.04
C ASN A 375 -3.68 -17.34 6.43
N ALA A 376 -2.78 -16.80 5.60
CA ALA A 376 -1.39 -16.50 5.94
C ALA A 376 -1.35 -15.65 7.24
N ALA A 377 -1.04 -16.31 8.35
CA ALA A 377 -1.32 -15.78 9.67
C ALA A 377 -0.33 -14.67 10.09
N PRO A 378 -0.78 -13.47 10.50
CA PRO A 378 0.03 -12.65 11.38
C PRO A 378 -0.01 -13.27 12.77
N GLY A 379 1.17 -13.55 13.33
CA GLY A 379 1.32 -14.24 14.59
C GLY A 379 0.48 -13.66 15.74
N LYS A 380 0.20 -14.51 16.74
CA LYS A 380 -0.54 -14.19 17.98
C LYS A 380 0.01 -12.97 18.77
N GLY A 381 1.14 -12.38 18.38
CA GLY A 381 1.83 -11.30 19.10
C GLY A 381 1.62 -9.86 18.60
N GLN A 382 1.09 -9.61 17.40
CA GLN A 382 1.06 -8.24 16.86
C GLN A 382 -0.18 -7.46 17.32
N LYS A 383 -0.17 -7.03 18.59
CA LYS A 383 -1.15 -6.07 19.15
C LYS A 383 -0.95 -4.64 18.65
N ARG A 384 0.18 -4.34 17.99
CA ARG A 384 0.38 -3.06 17.32
C ARG A 384 -0.27 -3.12 15.94
N LYS A 385 -1.11 -2.14 15.63
CA LYS A 385 -1.59 -1.88 14.27
C LYS A 385 -0.33 -1.85 13.39
N ASN A 386 -0.12 -2.90 12.59
CA ASN A 386 0.91 -2.84 11.57
C ASN A 386 0.46 -1.63 10.74
N VAL A 387 1.19 -0.52 10.83
CA VAL A 387 1.06 0.57 9.86
C VAL A 387 1.78 0.01 8.65
N ASP A 388 1.20 -1.07 8.12
CA ASP A 388 1.58 -1.65 6.86
C ASP A 388 1.22 -0.54 5.88
N SER A 389 2.25 0.00 5.26
CA SER A 389 2.16 1.05 4.28
C SER A 389 1.12 0.62 3.25
N ASP A 390 -0.09 1.20 3.31
CA ASP A 390 -1.22 0.97 2.39
C ASP A 390 -0.90 1.40 0.93
N ASP A 391 0.38 1.45 0.57
CA ASP A 391 0.99 2.22 -0.51
C ASP A 391 1.98 1.38 -1.34
N GLU A 392 2.31 0.15 -0.93
CA GLU A 392 3.15 -0.76 -1.73
C GLU A 392 2.47 -1.20 -3.04
N GLY A 393 1.15 -0.98 -3.16
CA GLY A 393 0.36 -1.31 -4.35
C GLY A 393 -0.02 -0.11 -5.22
N ASP A 394 0.66 1.03 -5.05
CA ASP A 394 0.56 2.21 -5.93
C ASP A 394 1.91 2.49 -6.61
N ARG A 395 2.66 1.42 -6.91
CA ARG A 395 3.86 1.48 -7.75
C ARG A 395 3.41 1.66 -9.19
N GLY A 396 2.99 2.88 -9.55
CA GLY A 396 2.89 3.25 -10.96
C GLY A 396 4.25 3.08 -11.64
N GLU A 397 4.24 2.97 -12.98
CA GLU A 397 5.43 2.79 -13.84
C GLU A 397 6.60 3.71 -13.44
N LEU A 398 6.30 4.96 -13.06
CA LEU A 398 7.27 5.95 -12.61
C LEU A 398 7.31 6.09 -11.09
N LEU A 399 8.53 6.08 -10.52
CA LEU A 399 8.75 6.47 -9.13
C LEU A 399 8.29 7.91 -8.90
N THR A 400 7.70 8.15 -7.72
CA THR A 400 7.36 9.49 -7.28
C THR A 400 8.33 9.97 -6.20
N LEU A 401 8.60 11.28 -6.16
CA LEU A 401 9.45 11.91 -5.13
C LEU A 401 8.98 11.59 -3.70
N ARG A 402 7.68 11.33 -3.52
CA ARG A 402 7.09 10.97 -2.24
C ARG A 402 7.64 9.66 -1.67
N ASN A 403 8.08 8.73 -2.51
CA ASN A 403 8.65 7.46 -2.07
C ASN A 403 10.03 7.65 -1.41
N ILE A 404 10.79 8.64 -1.87
CA ILE A 404 12.13 8.97 -1.36
C ILE A 404 12.03 9.90 -0.15
N GLU A 405 11.21 10.95 -0.24
CA GLU A 405 11.03 11.96 0.82
C GLU A 405 10.10 11.50 1.96
N LYS A 406 9.72 10.22 2.00
CA LYS A 406 8.72 9.70 2.94
C LYS A 406 9.14 9.85 4.41
N LEU A 407 8.77 10.98 5.02
CA LEU A 407 8.95 11.23 6.45
C LEU A 407 7.74 10.70 7.24
N HIS A 408 7.96 9.66 8.05
CA HIS A 408 6.90 9.06 8.88
C HIS A 408 6.46 9.93 10.07
N LYS A 409 7.36 10.77 10.57
CA LYS A 409 7.13 11.77 11.60
C LYS A 409 6.92 13.09 10.89
N LYS A 410 5.70 13.62 10.98
CA LYS A 410 5.39 14.94 10.45
C LYS A 410 6.31 15.98 11.11
N PRO A 411 6.97 16.86 10.35
CA PRO A 411 7.67 18.01 10.88
C PRO A 411 6.74 18.83 11.80
N LYS A 412 7.32 19.51 12.79
CA LYS A 412 6.52 20.42 13.63
C LYS A 412 6.05 21.56 12.72
N ALA A 413 4.73 21.74 12.63
CA ALA A 413 4.13 22.79 11.82
C ALA A 413 4.43 24.17 12.41
N ASP A 414 4.92 25.10 11.58
CA ASP A 414 5.10 26.50 11.93
C ASP A 414 3.80 27.15 12.39
N LYS A 415 3.91 28.25 13.13
CA LYS A 415 2.73 28.98 13.65
C LYS A 415 1.77 29.39 12.52
N GLU A 416 2.32 29.82 11.38
CA GLU A 416 1.55 30.23 10.21
C GLU A 416 0.78 29.06 9.57
N THR A 417 1.43 27.92 9.37
CA THR A 417 0.79 26.71 8.81
C THR A 417 -0.28 26.15 9.75
N ARG A 418 -0.06 26.24 11.07
CA ARG A 418 -1.08 25.92 12.09
C ARG A 418 -2.29 26.84 12.00
N LEU A 419 -2.08 28.15 11.85
CA LEU A 419 -3.17 29.12 11.68
C LEU A 419 -3.93 28.88 10.37
N ALA A 420 -3.23 28.63 9.27
CA ALA A 420 -3.82 28.32 7.97
C ALA A 420 -4.66 27.04 8.01
N THR A 421 -4.17 25.97 8.64
CA THR A 421 -4.92 24.71 8.82
C THR A 421 -6.16 24.93 9.70
N ALA A 422 -6.03 25.76 10.75
CA ALA A 422 -7.15 26.13 11.60
C ALA A 422 -8.19 26.98 10.86
N MET A 423 -7.77 27.86 9.95
CA MET A 423 -8.66 28.69 9.11
C MET A 423 -9.32 27.87 7.99
N ALA A 424 -8.58 26.94 7.36
CA ALA A 424 -9.13 26.00 6.39
C ALA A 424 -10.17 25.06 7.03
N GLY A 425 -9.93 24.60 8.25
CA GLY A 425 -10.93 23.84 9.01
C GLY A 425 -12.13 24.67 9.52
N ARG A 426 -12.15 25.99 9.28
CA ARG A 426 -13.24 26.90 9.67
C ARG A 426 -14.17 27.27 8.50
N THR A 427 -13.83 26.94 7.25
CA THR A 427 -14.59 27.43 6.07
C THR A 427 -16.03 26.92 6.02
N ASP A 428 -16.30 25.71 6.52
CA ASP A 428 -17.64 25.10 6.44
C ASP A 428 -18.53 25.36 7.66
N ARG A 429 -18.03 26.08 8.67
CA ARG A 429 -18.81 26.50 9.85
C ARG A 429 -18.94 28.01 9.88
N LYS A 430 -19.85 28.53 9.05
CA LYS A 430 -20.18 29.98 9.04
C LYS A 430 -20.66 30.51 10.40
N GLU A 431 -21.22 29.67 11.27
CA GLU A 431 -21.61 30.08 12.62
C GLU A 431 -21.37 28.96 13.65
N PHE A 432 -20.66 29.26 14.74
CA PHE A 432 -20.61 28.43 15.95
C PHE A 432 -21.92 28.53 16.74
N VAL A 433 -23.07 28.50 16.07
CA VAL A 433 -24.37 28.56 16.71
C VAL A 433 -25.06 27.24 16.47
N LYS A 434 -25.16 26.45 17.55
CA LYS A 434 -26.10 25.32 17.60
C LYS A 434 -27.47 25.85 17.15
N LYS A 435 -28.03 25.37 16.03
CA LYS A 435 -29.35 25.79 15.50
C LYS A 435 -30.30 26.04 16.67
N ARG A 436 -30.68 27.30 16.89
CA ARG A 436 -31.63 27.64 17.95
C ARG A 436 -32.96 27.01 17.55
N THR A 437 -33.45 26.08 18.36
CA THR A 437 -34.65 25.29 18.06
C THR A 437 -35.94 26.09 18.18
N LYS A 438 -35.88 27.37 18.59
CA LYS A 438 -37.05 28.23 18.75
C LYS A 438 -37.14 29.16 17.54
N LEU A 439 -38.26 29.08 16.81
CA LEU A 439 -38.52 29.83 15.58
C LEU A 439 -38.56 31.37 15.77
N ASN A 440 -38.89 31.87 16.96
CA ASN A 440 -39.03 33.32 17.19
C ASN A 440 -37.69 33.99 17.57
N PRO A 441 -37.20 34.98 16.79
CA PRO A 441 -35.95 35.71 17.06
C PRO A 441 -35.92 36.44 18.41
N HIS A 442 -37.08 36.84 18.95
CA HIS A 442 -37.21 37.59 20.21
C HIS A 442 -37.55 36.72 21.43
N ALA A 443 -37.51 35.39 21.32
CA ALA A 443 -37.86 34.52 22.44
C ALA A 443 -36.82 34.58 23.57
N SER A 444 -37.28 34.76 24.81
CA SER A 444 -36.41 34.73 25.98
C SER A 444 -35.77 33.35 26.19
N THR A 445 -34.52 33.35 26.65
CA THR A 445 -33.79 32.11 26.96
C THR A 445 -34.33 31.47 28.23
N SER A 446 -34.40 30.13 28.27
CA SER A 446 -34.83 29.43 29.47
C SER A 446 -33.84 29.66 30.62
N ASN A 447 -34.29 29.66 31.88
CA ASN A 447 -33.40 29.69 33.05
C ASN A 447 -32.31 28.61 33.01
N LYS A 448 -32.58 27.47 32.35
CA LYS A 448 -31.61 26.39 32.12
C LYS A 448 -30.49 26.81 31.14
N GLU A 449 -30.82 27.60 30.12
CA GLU A 449 -29.85 28.14 29.15
C GLU A 449 -29.09 29.32 29.74
N LYS A 450 -29.77 30.22 30.45
CA LYS A 450 -29.14 31.34 31.19
C LYS A 450 -28.11 30.82 32.18
N ARG A 451 -28.39 29.71 32.89
CA ARG A 451 -27.41 29.03 33.77
C ARG A 451 -26.16 28.55 33.02
N ARG A 452 -26.27 28.04 31.80
CA ARG A 452 -25.12 27.56 31.03
C ARG A 452 -24.18 28.68 30.59
N LYS A 453 -24.70 29.90 30.42
CA LYS A 453 -23.92 31.08 30.00
C LYS A 453 -23.35 31.89 31.18
N LYS A 454 -23.58 31.47 32.44
CA LYS A 454 -23.00 32.12 33.63
C LYS A 454 -21.50 31.81 33.72
N ASN A 455 -20.72 32.83 34.10
CA ASN A 455 -19.28 32.69 34.24
C ASN A 455 -18.91 31.60 35.28
N PHE A 456 -17.86 30.82 35.00
CA PHE A 456 -17.52 29.62 35.79
C PHE A 456 -17.24 29.94 37.26
N MET A 457 -16.55 31.03 37.56
CA MET A 457 -16.26 31.48 38.93
C MET A 457 -17.54 31.68 39.75
N MET A 458 -18.62 32.17 39.13
CA MET A 458 -19.92 32.33 39.81
C MET A 458 -20.69 31.02 39.96
N MET A 459 -20.52 30.07 39.03
CA MET A 459 -21.20 28.77 39.12
C MET A 459 -20.53 27.79 40.08
N ARG A 460 -19.21 27.89 40.26
CA ARG A 460 -18.41 26.96 41.09
C ARG A 460 -18.93 26.88 42.53
N HIS A 461 -19.41 27.99 43.07
CA HIS A 461 -19.93 28.05 44.45
C HIS A 461 -21.38 27.58 44.57
N SER A 462 -22.10 27.37 43.46
CA SER A 462 -23.48 26.91 43.49
C SER A 462 -23.57 25.50 44.08
N GLN A 463 -24.55 25.28 44.96
CA GLN A 463 -24.73 24.03 45.68
C GLN A 463 -24.88 22.84 44.74
N ASN A 464 -25.62 23.01 43.63
CA ASN A 464 -25.81 21.99 42.59
C ASN A 464 -24.50 21.51 41.93
N VAL A 465 -23.48 22.35 41.82
CA VAL A 465 -22.18 21.99 41.24
C VAL A 465 -21.31 21.32 42.30
N ARG A 466 -21.27 21.86 43.52
CA ARG A 466 -20.50 21.32 44.65
C ARG A 466 -20.99 19.94 45.09
N THR A 467 -22.29 19.71 45.11
CA THR A 467 -22.86 18.43 45.57
C THR A 467 -22.89 17.35 44.50
N LYS A 468 -22.67 17.68 43.21
CA LYS A 468 -22.74 16.73 42.10
C LYS A 468 -21.79 15.53 42.27
N GLY A 469 -20.59 15.77 42.80
CA GLY A 469 -19.60 14.72 43.10
C GLY A 469 -19.88 13.96 44.41
N LYS A 470 -20.71 14.51 45.30
CA LYS A 470 -21.03 13.96 46.62
C LYS A 470 -22.37 13.21 46.68
N ARG A 471 -23.06 13.04 45.55
CA ARG A 471 -24.35 12.34 45.49
C ARG A 471 -24.19 10.86 45.79
N SER A 472 -25.03 10.35 46.67
CA SER A 472 -25.12 8.91 46.97
C SER A 472 -25.54 8.12 45.72
N PHE A 473 -25.23 6.81 45.70
CA PHE A 473 -25.62 5.94 44.59
C PHE A 473 -27.15 5.89 44.43
N ARG A 474 -27.89 5.87 45.55
CA ARG A 474 -29.36 5.91 45.58
C ARG A 474 -29.94 7.17 44.95
N GLU A 475 -29.37 8.35 45.25
CA GLU A 475 -29.77 9.61 44.61
C GLU A 475 -29.52 9.62 43.10
N LYS A 476 -28.41 9.01 42.65
CA LYS A 476 -28.11 8.89 41.21
C LYS A 476 -29.13 7.99 40.51
N GLN A 477 -29.52 6.88 41.14
CA GLN A 477 -30.52 5.95 40.62
C GLN A 477 -31.91 6.59 40.52
N LEU A 478 -32.37 7.30 41.57
CA LEU A 478 -33.64 8.02 41.57
C LEU A 478 -33.66 9.11 40.48
N ALA A 479 -32.61 9.93 40.39
CA ALA A 479 -32.51 10.97 39.38
C ALA A 479 -32.50 10.40 37.93
N LEU A 480 -31.89 9.24 37.73
CA LEU A 480 -31.90 8.55 36.44
C LEU A 480 -33.31 8.03 36.10
N ARG A 481 -33.97 7.38 37.06
CA ARG A 481 -35.36 6.89 36.91
C ARG A 481 -36.31 8.03 36.55
N ASP A 482 -36.26 9.14 37.27
CA ASP A 482 -37.12 10.29 37.01
C ASP A 482 -36.85 10.93 35.64
N ALA A 483 -35.57 10.98 35.23
CA ALA A 483 -35.20 11.45 33.90
C ALA A 483 -35.75 10.54 32.79
N LEU A 484 -35.71 9.21 32.98
CA LEU A 484 -36.26 8.24 32.04
C LEU A 484 -37.79 8.33 31.97
N LEU A 485 -38.47 8.45 33.11
CA LEU A 485 -39.93 8.67 33.17
C LEU A 485 -40.33 9.96 32.45
N LYS A 486 -39.57 11.04 32.61
CA LYS A 486 -39.82 12.30 31.93
C LYS A 486 -39.62 12.21 30.41
N LYS A 487 -38.60 11.46 29.95
CA LYS A 487 -38.41 11.17 28.52
C LYS A 487 -39.56 10.32 27.96
N ARG A 488 -40.00 9.29 28.68
CA ARG A 488 -41.12 8.44 28.26
C ARG A 488 -42.41 9.27 28.09
N LYS A 489 -42.67 10.22 28.99
CA LYS A 489 -43.81 11.15 28.90
C LYS A 489 -43.70 12.20 27.78
N GLN A 490 -42.53 12.39 27.17
CA GLN A 490 -42.35 13.30 26.03
C GLN A 490 -42.47 12.60 24.67
N HIS A 491 -42.42 11.26 24.67
CA HIS A 491 -42.54 10.42 23.47
C HIS A 491 -43.92 9.77 23.33
N LYS A 492 -44.78 9.86 24.36
CA LYS A 492 -46.24 9.88 24.20
C LYS A 492 -46.65 11.31 23.97
#